data_AF-A0A645FAJ6-F1
#
_entry.id   AF-A0A645FAJ6-F1
#
_cell.length_a   1.000
_cell.length_b   1.000
_cell.length_c   1.000
_cell.angle_alpha   90.00
_cell.angle_beta   90.00
_cell.angle_gamma   90.00
#
_symmetry.space_group_name_H-M   'P 1'
#
loop_
_entity.id
_entity.type
_entity.pdbx_description
1 polymer ?
#
loop_
_entity_poly.entity_id
_entity_poly.type
_entity_poly.pdbx_seq_one_letter_code
_entity_poly.pdbx_strand_id
1 'polypeptide(L)' 'MQLKVMDAAAFSLCQENKIPIVVFDVLKKGNLRRLLIDGENIGSMVS' A
#
# COMPACT_ATOMS: atom_id res chain seq x y z
N MET A 1 15.39 -4.35 7.00
CA MET A 1 14.05 -4.60 7.59
C MET A 1 13.11 -4.94 6.45
N GLN A 2 12.89 -6.23 6.14
CA GLN A 2 11.87 -6.62 5.17
C GLN A 2 10.52 -6.61 5.90
N LEU A 3 9.77 -5.51 5.76
CA LEU A 3 8.36 -5.53 6.14
C LEU A 3 7.70 -6.63 5.31
N LYS A 4 7.11 -7.64 5.95
CA LYS A 4 6.37 -8.74 5.30
C LYS A 4 5.02 -8.24 4.74
N VAL A 5 5.07 -7.28 3.83
CA VAL A 5 3.88 -6.70 3.18
C VAL A 5 3.47 -7.57 1.99
N MET A 6 4.45 -8.09 1.26
CA MET A 6 4.27 -8.80 -0.01
C MET A 6 5.44 -9.77 -0.22
N ASP A 7 5.28 -10.74 -1.12
CA ASP A 7 6.39 -11.59 -1.54
C ASP A 7 7.47 -10.80 -2.30
N ALA A 8 8.68 -11.35 -2.35
CA ALA A 8 9.82 -10.67 -2.94
C ALA A 8 9.67 -10.42 -4.45
N ALA A 9 9.01 -11.33 -5.19
CA ALA A 9 8.89 -11.21 -6.64
C ALA A 9 7.92 -10.08 -7.03
N ALA A 10 6.76 -10.02 -6.37
CA ALA A 10 5.81 -8.93 -6.59
C ALA A 10 6.37 -7.58 -6.12
N PHE A 11 7.20 -7.55 -5.06
CA PHE A 11 7.87 -6.32 -4.63
C PHE A 11 8.85 -5.81 -5.69
N SER A 12 9.72 -6.67 -6.21
CA SER A 12 10.63 -6.32 -7.30
C SER A 12 9.88 -5.81 -8.53
N LEU A 13 8.78 -6.48 -8.92
CA LEU A 13 7.98 -6.07 -10.07
C LEU A 13 7.40 -4.66 -9.90
N CYS A 14 6.84 -4.36 -8.72
CA CYS A 14 6.31 -3.04 -8.42
C CYS A 14 7.42 -1.98 -8.39
N GLN A 15 8.58 -2.29 -7.81
CA GLN A 15 9.71 -1.37 -7.74
C GLN A 15 10.30 -1.05 -9.13
N GLU A 16 10.49 -2.07 -9.96
CA GLU A 16 10.99 -1.93 -11.34
C GLU A 16 10.05 -1.06 -12.19
N ASN A 17 8.75 -1.24 -12.02
CA ASN A 17 7.73 -0.47 -12.75
C ASN A 17 7.31 0.82 -12.05
N LYS A 18 7.95 1.18 -10.92
CA LYS A 18 7.62 2.35 -10.10
C LYS A 18 6.14 2.43 -9.72
N ILE A 19 5.52 1.27 -9.50
CA ILE A 19 4.13 1.16 -9.07
C ILE A 19 4.08 1.46 -7.57
N PRO A 20 3.37 2.51 -7.14
CA PRO A 20 3.28 2.87 -5.73
C PRO A 20 2.46 1.83 -4.96
N ILE A 21 2.96 1.41 -3.80
CA ILE A 21 2.30 0.45 -2.92
C ILE A 21 1.80 1.17 -1.68
N VAL A 22 0.51 1.06 -1.39
CA VAL A 22 -0.10 1.62 -0.16
C VAL A 22 -0.58 0.47 0.73
N VAL A 23 -0.04 0.42 1.94
CA VAL A 23 -0.36 -0.58 2.97
C VAL A 23 -1.24 0.05 4.02
N PHE A 24 -2.48 -0.40 4.13
CA PHE A 24 -3.45 0.14 5.10
C PHE A 24 -4.31 -0.96 5.70
N ASP A 25 -4.94 -0.64 6.84
CA ASP A 25 -5.90 -1.52 7.49
C ASP A 25 -7.29 -1.36 6.85
N VAL A 26 -7.77 -2.43 6.21
CA VAL A 26 -9.09 -2.46 5.55
C VAL A 26 -10.26 -2.65 6.53
N LEU A 27 -10.00 -3.24 7.71
CA LEU A 27 -11.02 -3.54 8.71
C LEU A 27 -11.39 -2.30 9.52
N LYS A 28 -10.49 -1.31 9.57
CA LYS A 28 -10.80 -0.01 10.15
C LYS A 28 -11.87 0.70 9.31
N LYS A 29 -13.04 0.85 9.92
CA LYS A 29 -14.23 1.44 9.29
C LYS A 29 -13.89 2.77 8.60
N GLY A 30 -14.23 2.84 7.31
CA GLY A 30 -14.08 4.04 6.50
C GLY A 30 -12.72 4.20 5.81
N ASN A 31 -11.70 3.40 6.14
CA ASN A 31 -10.38 3.53 5.52
C ASN A 31 -10.41 3.32 4.00
N LEU A 32 -11.17 2.33 3.51
CA LEU A 32 -11.26 2.07 2.06
C LEU A 32 -11.82 3.28 1.30
N ARG A 33 -12.90 3.88 1.80
CA ARG A 33 -13.49 5.09 1.21
C ARG A 33 -12.54 6.27 1.28
N ARG A 34 -11.96 6.52 2.44
CA ARG A 34 -11.07 7.67 2.66
C ARG A 34 -9.82 7.60 1.78
N LEU A 35 -9.28 6.40 1.57
CA LEU A 35 -8.13 6.19 0.69
C LEU A 35 -8.50 6.35 -0.80
N LEU A 36 -9.56 5.68 -1.28
CA LEU A 36 -9.87 5.59 -2.70
C LEU A 36 -10.67 6.78 -3.25
N ILE A 37 -11.52 7.38 -2.43
CA ILE A 37 -12.45 8.45 -2.84
C ILE A 37 -11.94 9.81 -2.38
N ASP A 38 -11.60 9.91 -1.09
CA ASP A 38 -11.25 11.20 -0.48
C ASP A 38 -9.76 11.55 -0.68
N GLY A 39 -8.94 10.59 -1.12
CA GLY A 39 -7.50 10.77 -1.38
C GLY A 39 -6.68 10.99 -0.11
N GLU A 40 -7.18 10.57 1.04
CA GLU A 40 -6.48 10.72 2.31
C GLU A 40 -5.26 9.80 2.39
N ASN A 41 -4.15 10.31 2.92
CA ASN A 41 -2.93 9.53 3.08
C ASN A 41 -3.03 8.64 4.33
N ILE A 42 -3.57 7.44 4.14
CA ILE A 42 -3.83 6.46 5.20
C ILE A 42 -2.91 5.25 5.03
N GLY A 43 -2.22 4.89 6.12
CA GLY A 43 -1.32 3.76 6.14
C GLY A 43 0.12 4.15 5.82
N SER A 44 0.86 3.23 5.21
CA SER A 44 2.27 3.41 4.85
C SER A 44 2.44 3.28 3.34
N MET A 45 3.16 4.24 2.75
CA MET A 45 3.58 4.16 1.37
C MET A 45 4.93 3.44 1.26
N VAL A 46 5.03 2.51 0.32
CA VAL A 46 6.26 1.76 0.03
C VAL A 46 6.66 2.01 -1.42
N SER A 47 7.94 2.29 -1.61
CA SER A 47 8.60 2.58 -2.90
C SER A 47 10.02 2.01 -2.90
#